data_AF-U6DYC3-F1
#
_entry.id   AF-U6DYC3-F1
#
_cell.length_a   1.000
_cell.length_b   1.000
_cell.length_c   1.000
_cell.angle_alpha   90.00
_cell.angle_beta   90.00
_cell.angle_gamma   90.00
#
_symmetry.space_group_name_H-M   'P 1'
#
loop_
_entity.id
_entity.type
_entity.pdbx_description
1 polymer ?
#
loop_
_entity_poly.entity_id
_entity_poly.type
_entity_poly.pdbx_seq_one_letter_code
_entity_poly.pdbx_strand_id
1 'polypeptide(L)'
;MANHRCGSVSEEEPCCDISKKTKICLCVFFGLLVAVIIAVPVGILMWRHPLKEWKGKGTTAHFHEILLGRCYTYTQIVRPDLGHKDCQKIGKAFTTAFLSKDPCSSTEQDYQPLLELTAQTVPCNKTLFWSKSSELAHDYTRVQGDLFTLEDTLLGYMADGLKWCGDPHSSEMNYQSCPDWRQDCTNNSFSVFWNAVSKRF
;
A
#
# COMPACT_ATOMS: atom_id res chain seq x y z
N MET A 1 30.87 87.55 33.79
CA MET A 1 31.87 86.47 33.69
C MET A 1 31.17 85.17 34.02
N ALA A 2 30.81 84.40 32.99
CA ALA A 2 30.22 83.08 33.11
C ALA A 2 31.36 82.06 33.22
N ASN A 3 31.42 81.33 34.33
CA ASN A 3 32.38 80.24 34.50
C ASN A 3 31.78 78.97 33.90
N HIS A 4 32.21 78.65 32.68
CA HIS A 4 32.04 77.33 32.10
C HIS A 4 32.95 76.33 32.81
N ARG A 5 32.38 75.27 33.37
CA ARG A 5 33.11 74.10 33.83
C ARG A 5 32.59 72.89 33.05
N CYS A 6 33.38 72.40 32.11
CA CYS A 6 33.15 71.10 31.48
C CYS A 6 33.37 69.99 32.51
N GLY A 7 32.34 69.18 32.73
CA GLY A 7 32.42 67.88 33.41
C GLY A 7 32.35 66.77 32.36
N SER A 8 33.12 65.71 32.59
CA SER A 8 33.39 64.56 31.74
C SER A 8 32.15 63.83 31.20
N VAL A 9 32.23 63.45 29.92
CA VAL A 9 31.40 62.40 29.31
C VAL A 9 31.72 61.09 30.03
N SER A 10 30.75 60.56 30.76
CA SER A 10 30.82 59.23 31.38
C SER A 10 30.17 58.22 30.44
N GLU A 11 30.80 57.04 30.41
CA GLU A 11 30.64 55.92 29.49
C GLU A 11 29.19 55.41 29.32
N GLU A 12 28.97 54.78 28.17
CA GLU A 12 27.80 53.97 27.86
C GLU A 12 27.57 52.90 28.94
N GLU A 13 26.38 52.90 29.56
CA GLU A 13 25.95 51.83 30.45
C GLU A 13 24.75 51.09 29.80
N PRO A 14 24.85 49.77 29.57
CA PRO A 14 23.81 49.01 28.89
C PRO A 14 22.60 48.83 29.81
N CYS A 15 21.50 49.50 29.48
CA CYS A 15 20.22 49.33 30.14
C CYS A 15 19.62 47.95 29.80
N CYS A 16 19.82 46.96 30.68
CA CYS A 16 18.81 46.04 31.23
C CYS A 16 19.52 44.82 31.85
N ASP A 17 19.79 44.85 33.16
CA ASP A 17 20.21 43.64 33.87
C ASP A 17 18.99 42.73 34.06
N ILE A 18 18.77 41.85 33.09
CA ILE A 18 17.74 40.81 33.16
C ILE A 18 18.03 39.99 34.43
N SER A 19 17.11 40.06 35.39
CA SER A 19 17.20 39.37 36.68
C SER A 19 17.66 37.92 36.51
N LYS A 20 18.56 37.45 37.37
CA LYS A 20 19.07 36.06 37.36
C LYS A 20 17.93 35.04 37.27
N LYS A 21 16.77 35.32 37.89
CA LYS A 21 15.57 34.48 37.83
C LYS A 21 14.98 34.41 36.41
N THR A 22 14.93 35.55 35.70
CA THR A 22 14.45 35.63 34.31
C THR A 22 15.43 34.96 33.34
N LYS A 23 16.75 35.11 33.55
CA LYS A 23 17.79 34.38 32.79
C LYS A 23 17.64 32.86 32.98
N ILE A 24 17.46 32.39 34.21
CA ILE A 24 17.23 30.96 34.50
C ILE A 24 15.93 30.47 33.85
N CYS A 25 14.85 31.24 33.94
CA CYS A 25 13.56 30.87 33.35
C CYS A 25 13.63 30.77 31.83
N LEU A 26 14.32 31.71 31.17
CA LEU A 26 14.59 31.68 29.73
C LEU A 26 15.44 30.46 29.34
N CYS A 27 16.52 30.17 30.08
CA CYS A 27 17.36 29.00 29.81
C CYS A 27 16.60 27.68 29.96
N VAL A 28 15.74 27.56 30.98
CA VAL A 28 14.89 26.38 31.17
C VAL A 28 13.86 26.26 30.04
N PHE A 29 13.24 27.36 29.65
CA PHE A 29 12.26 27.38 28.56
C PHE A 29 12.89 27.01 27.20
N PHE A 30 14.03 27.59 26.86
CA PHE A 30 14.78 27.24 25.66
C PHE A 30 15.28 25.79 25.71
N GLY A 31 15.75 25.31 26.85
CA GLY A 31 16.15 23.92 27.04
C GLY A 31 14.99 22.93 26.81
N LEU A 32 13.80 23.24 27.33
CA LEU A 32 12.59 22.45 27.09
C LEU A 32 12.14 22.49 25.63
N LEU A 33 12.19 23.65 24.97
CA LEU A 33 11.87 23.76 23.55
C LEU A 33 12.80 22.91 22.69
N VAL A 34 14.11 22.97 22.93
CA VAL A 34 15.10 22.16 22.21
C VAL A 34 14.86 20.67 22.46
N ALA A 35 14.55 20.27 23.70
CA ALA A 35 14.24 18.89 24.03
C ALA A 35 13.00 18.37 23.27
N VAL A 36 11.93 19.17 23.16
CA VAL A 36 10.73 18.82 22.40
C VAL A 36 11.02 18.74 20.90
N ILE A 37 11.77 19.71 20.36
CA ILE A 37 12.16 19.74 18.93
C ILE A 37 13.00 18.52 18.55
N ILE A 38 13.77 17.94 19.47
CA ILE A 38 14.54 16.71 19.22
C ILE A 38 13.68 15.46 19.47
N ALA A 39 12.93 15.41 20.58
CA ALA A 39 12.17 14.24 20.99
C ALA A 39 11.04 13.89 20.00
N VAL A 40 10.39 14.89 19.39
CA VAL A 40 9.30 14.68 18.42
C VAL A 40 9.79 13.98 17.14
N PRO A 41 10.78 14.49 16.39
CA PRO A 41 11.28 13.81 15.20
C PRO A 41 11.98 12.48 15.52
N VAL A 42 12.66 12.35 16.67
CA VAL A 42 13.20 11.05 17.11
C VAL A 42 12.06 10.07 17.39
N GLY A 43 10.98 10.51 18.04
CA GLY A 43 9.77 9.71 18.24
C GLY A 43 9.11 9.30 16.93
N ILE A 44 9.02 10.20 15.94
CA ILE A 44 8.49 9.93 14.60
C ILE A 44 9.38 8.94 13.84
N LEU A 45 10.71 9.08 13.95
CA LEU A 45 11.67 8.16 13.34
C LEU A 45 11.59 6.77 13.98
N MET A 46 11.44 6.71 15.31
CA MET A 46 11.31 5.47 16.09
C MET A 46 9.95 4.78 15.90
N TRP A 47 8.90 5.51 15.51
CA TRP A 47 7.58 4.95 15.18
C TRP A 47 7.55 4.25 13.82
N ARG A 48 8.48 4.59 12.91
CA ARG A 48 8.64 3.86 11.66
C ARG A 48 9.28 2.51 11.95
N HIS A 49 8.46 1.53 12.26
CA HIS A 49 8.87 0.13 12.21
C HIS A 49 9.51 -0.12 10.84
N PRO A 50 10.75 -0.64 10.78
CA PRO A 50 11.35 -0.97 9.50
C PRO A 50 10.46 -2.02 8.82
N LEU A 51 9.92 -1.65 7.65
CA LEU A 51 9.19 -2.58 6.78
C LEU A 51 10.03 -3.84 6.65
N LYS A 52 9.45 -4.99 6.97
CA LYS A 52 10.13 -6.27 6.78
C LYS A 52 10.45 -6.41 5.29
N GLU A 53 11.74 -6.53 4.97
CA GLU A 53 12.21 -6.68 3.60
C GLU A 53 12.01 -8.13 3.15
N TRP A 54 11.33 -8.30 2.02
CA TRP A 54 11.03 -9.60 1.41
C TRP A 54 11.90 -9.84 0.16
N LYS A 55 12.02 -11.10 -0.27
CA LYS A 55 12.84 -11.46 -1.43
C LYS A 55 12.14 -11.26 -2.78
N GLY A 56 10.81 -11.15 -2.78
CA GLY A 56 10.02 -10.92 -3.99
C GLY A 56 9.86 -9.45 -4.35
N LYS A 57 9.51 -9.19 -5.61
CA LYS A 57 9.15 -7.85 -6.09
C LYS A 57 7.93 -7.32 -5.32
N GLY A 58 7.96 -6.03 -5.00
CA GLY A 58 6.85 -5.34 -4.35
C GLY A 58 5.57 -5.30 -5.20
N THR A 59 4.53 -4.73 -4.60
CA THR A 59 3.24 -4.51 -5.23
C THR A 59 3.37 -3.72 -6.54
N THR A 60 2.59 -4.08 -7.55
CA THR A 60 2.55 -3.37 -8.83
C THR A 60 2.17 -1.91 -8.62
N ALA A 61 2.90 -0.97 -9.22
CA ALA A 61 2.56 0.46 -9.13
C ALA A 61 1.14 0.72 -9.66
N HIS A 62 0.39 1.59 -8.98
CA HIS A 62 -1.03 1.88 -9.28
C HIS A 62 -1.93 0.64 -9.28
N PHE A 63 -1.63 -0.34 -8.42
CA PHE A 63 -2.35 -1.62 -8.36
C PHE A 63 -3.87 -1.42 -8.28
N HIS A 64 -4.37 -0.57 -7.38
CA HIS A 64 -5.80 -0.40 -7.17
C HIS A 64 -6.49 0.21 -8.40
N GLU A 65 -5.85 1.20 -9.02
CA GLU A 65 -6.35 1.88 -10.20
C GLU A 65 -6.37 0.95 -11.42
N ILE A 66 -5.32 0.15 -11.61
CA ILE A 66 -5.26 -0.89 -12.65
C ILE A 66 -6.36 -1.92 -12.43
N LEU A 67 -6.53 -2.39 -11.19
CA LEU A 67 -7.54 -3.37 -10.81
C LEU A 67 -8.95 -2.85 -11.12
N LEU A 68 -9.26 -1.61 -10.71
CA LEU A 68 -10.56 -0.97 -11.00
C LEU A 68 -10.77 -0.76 -12.50
N GLY A 69 -9.76 -0.25 -13.22
CA GLY A 69 -9.82 -0.04 -14.66
C GLY A 69 -10.10 -1.33 -15.42
N ARG A 70 -9.46 -2.43 -15.03
CA ARG A 70 -9.70 -3.77 -15.59
C ARG A 70 -11.09 -4.29 -15.27
N CYS A 71 -11.60 -4.07 -14.05
CA CYS A 71 -12.97 -4.46 -13.71
C CYS A 71 -14.00 -3.75 -14.60
N TYR A 72 -13.88 -2.43 -14.76
CA TYR A 72 -14.80 -1.68 -15.63
C TYR A 72 -14.64 -2.09 -17.09
N THR A 73 -13.42 -2.27 -17.57
CA THR A 73 -13.17 -2.77 -18.94
C THR A 73 -13.85 -4.12 -19.15
N TYR A 74 -13.67 -5.06 -18.21
CA TYR A 74 -14.25 -6.39 -18.32
C TYR A 74 -15.78 -6.36 -18.27
N THR A 75 -16.36 -5.69 -17.28
CA THR A 75 -17.82 -5.70 -17.05
C THR A 75 -18.60 -4.86 -18.04
N GLN A 76 -18.01 -3.81 -18.62
CA GLN A 76 -18.71 -2.88 -19.51
C GLN A 76 -18.40 -3.11 -20.98
N ILE A 77 -17.22 -3.66 -21.31
CA ILE A 77 -16.75 -3.80 -22.70
C ILE A 77 -16.61 -5.27 -23.08
N VAL A 78 -15.85 -6.06 -22.32
CA VAL A 78 -15.52 -7.45 -22.68
C VAL A 78 -16.72 -8.39 -22.47
N ARG A 79 -17.41 -8.24 -21.32
CA ARG A 79 -18.54 -9.05 -20.87
C ARG A 79 -19.66 -8.16 -20.32
N PRO A 80 -20.41 -7.46 -21.20
CA PRO A 80 -21.51 -6.58 -20.80
C PRO A 80 -22.62 -7.30 -20.00
N ASP A 81 -22.73 -8.63 -20.10
CA ASP A 81 -23.62 -9.46 -19.28
C ASP A 81 -23.34 -9.33 -17.77
N LEU A 82 -22.11 -8.96 -17.41
CA LEU A 82 -21.68 -8.72 -16.04
C LEU A 82 -21.69 -7.22 -15.65
N GLY A 83 -22.28 -6.36 -16.47
CA GLY A 83 -22.30 -4.90 -16.25
C GLY A 83 -22.98 -4.45 -14.94
N HIS A 84 -23.80 -5.33 -14.34
CA HIS A 84 -24.44 -5.12 -13.05
C HIS A 84 -23.49 -5.28 -11.84
N LYS A 85 -22.27 -5.78 -12.03
CA LYS A 85 -21.31 -5.98 -10.95
C LYS A 85 -20.70 -4.65 -10.49
N ASP A 86 -20.66 -4.46 -9.17
CA ASP A 86 -20.11 -3.26 -8.55
C ASP A 86 -18.57 -3.35 -8.44
N CYS A 87 -17.87 -2.72 -9.39
CA CYS A 87 -16.41 -2.71 -9.44
C CYS A 87 -15.76 -2.02 -8.23
N GLN A 88 -16.40 -1.01 -7.62
CA GLN A 88 -15.86 -0.36 -6.42
C GLN A 88 -15.90 -1.34 -5.23
N LYS A 89 -17.02 -2.05 -5.07
CA LYS A 89 -17.17 -3.07 -4.04
C LYS A 89 -16.21 -4.24 -4.25
N ILE A 90 -16.03 -4.69 -5.49
CA ILE A 90 -15.07 -5.75 -5.83
C ILE A 90 -13.64 -5.30 -5.52
N GLY A 91 -13.22 -4.12 -5.99
CA GLY A 91 -11.88 -3.60 -5.75
C GLY A 91 -11.57 -3.45 -4.26
N LYS A 92 -12.54 -2.95 -3.48
CA LYS A 92 -12.42 -2.87 -2.02
C LYS A 92 -12.26 -4.25 -1.40
N ALA A 93 -13.15 -5.21 -1.72
CA ALA A 93 -13.07 -6.57 -1.21
C ALA A 93 -11.72 -7.23 -1.53
N PHE A 94 -11.17 -6.97 -2.72
CA PHE A 94 -9.84 -7.43 -3.11
C PHE A 94 -8.78 -6.91 -2.14
N THR A 95 -8.69 -5.59 -1.97
CA THR A 95 -7.67 -4.98 -1.10
C THR A 95 -7.83 -5.37 0.36
N THR A 96 -9.06 -5.47 0.87
CA THR A 96 -9.35 -5.90 2.24
C THR A 96 -8.91 -7.34 2.52
N ALA A 97 -8.79 -8.18 1.49
CA ALA A 97 -8.32 -9.54 1.67
C ALA A 97 -6.88 -9.60 2.21
N PHE A 98 -6.03 -8.60 1.94
CA PHE A 98 -4.61 -8.65 2.28
C PHE A 98 -4.04 -7.41 3.00
N LEU A 99 -4.72 -6.25 2.96
CA LEU A 99 -4.26 -5.04 3.65
C LEU A 99 -4.29 -5.21 5.17
N SER A 100 -3.29 -4.64 5.85
CA SER A 100 -3.13 -4.70 7.31
C SER A 100 -3.12 -6.12 7.88
N LYS A 101 -2.62 -7.08 7.11
CA LYS A 101 -2.42 -8.48 7.50
C LYS A 101 -0.97 -8.88 7.33
N ASP A 102 -0.56 -9.92 8.05
CA ASP A 102 0.73 -10.56 7.82
C ASP A 102 0.74 -11.19 6.40
N PRO A 103 1.61 -10.73 5.50
CA PRO A 103 1.63 -11.20 4.12
C PRO A 103 2.11 -12.65 3.99
N CYS A 104 2.58 -13.30 5.07
CA CYS A 104 2.88 -14.74 5.14
C CYS A 104 1.85 -15.57 5.93
N SER A 105 0.67 -15.02 6.21
CA SER A 105 -0.39 -15.71 6.97
C SER A 105 -1.74 -15.63 6.25
N SER A 106 -1.74 -15.58 4.91
CA SER A 106 -2.98 -15.49 4.12
C SER A 106 -3.71 -16.83 4.03
N THR A 107 -5.04 -16.80 3.94
CA THR A 107 -5.91 -17.97 3.86
C THR A 107 -6.94 -17.85 2.73
N GLU A 108 -7.52 -18.97 2.27
CA GLU A 108 -8.61 -18.93 1.27
C GLU A 108 -9.81 -18.12 1.79
N GLN A 109 -10.07 -18.17 3.11
CA GLN A 109 -11.16 -17.47 3.79
C GLN A 109 -11.04 -15.95 3.65
N ASP A 110 -9.83 -15.40 3.64
CA ASP A 110 -9.59 -13.98 3.45
C ASP A 110 -10.14 -13.45 2.11
N TYR A 111 -10.16 -14.32 1.08
CA TYR A 111 -10.62 -14.00 -0.27
C TYR A 111 -12.06 -14.41 -0.54
N GLN A 112 -12.75 -15.11 0.36
CA GLN A 112 -14.14 -15.56 0.13
C GLN A 112 -15.09 -14.42 -0.25
N PRO A 113 -15.10 -13.25 0.44
CA PRO A 113 -15.97 -12.15 0.05
C PRO A 113 -15.71 -11.66 -1.39
N LEU A 114 -14.45 -11.66 -1.83
CA LEU A 114 -14.10 -11.30 -3.20
C LEU A 114 -14.63 -12.34 -4.19
N LEU A 115 -14.40 -13.63 -3.92
CA LEU A 115 -14.84 -14.75 -4.76
C LEU A 115 -16.37 -14.78 -4.95
N GLU A 116 -17.13 -14.42 -3.93
CA GLU A 116 -18.59 -14.29 -4.00
C GLU A 116 -19.02 -13.15 -4.92
N LEU A 117 -18.42 -11.96 -4.76
CA LEU A 117 -18.75 -10.78 -5.59
C LEU A 117 -18.39 -11.00 -7.06
N THR A 118 -17.32 -11.73 -7.34
CA THR A 118 -16.83 -11.98 -8.71
C THR A 118 -17.28 -13.32 -9.27
N ALA A 119 -18.27 -13.98 -8.66
CA ALA A 119 -18.83 -15.21 -9.20
C ALA A 119 -19.28 -15.01 -10.66
N GLN A 120 -18.76 -15.85 -11.56
CA GLN A 120 -19.03 -15.85 -12.99
C GLN A 120 -19.15 -17.29 -13.45
N THR A 121 -20.13 -17.57 -14.31
CA THR A 121 -20.29 -18.87 -14.95
C THR A 121 -19.47 -18.92 -16.24
N VAL A 122 -18.61 -19.92 -16.35
CA VAL A 122 -17.91 -20.26 -17.58
C VAL A 122 -18.74 -21.32 -18.31
N PRO A 123 -18.97 -21.20 -19.64
CA PRO A 123 -19.75 -22.21 -20.36
C PRO A 123 -19.10 -23.60 -20.29
N CYS A 124 -19.92 -24.64 -20.20
CA CYS A 124 -19.44 -26.02 -20.17
C CYS A 124 -18.59 -26.35 -21.40
N ASN A 125 -17.54 -27.15 -21.22
CA ASN A 125 -16.61 -27.58 -22.27
C ASN A 125 -15.88 -26.43 -23.00
N LYS A 126 -15.84 -25.23 -22.40
CA LYS A 126 -15.11 -24.07 -22.93
C LYS A 126 -13.87 -23.71 -22.12
N THR A 127 -13.58 -24.44 -21.06
CA THR A 127 -12.42 -24.20 -20.20
C THR A 127 -11.12 -24.70 -20.86
N LEU A 128 -10.09 -23.86 -20.86
CA LEU A 128 -8.74 -24.19 -21.31
C LEU A 128 -7.75 -24.00 -20.15
N PHE A 129 -7.19 -25.10 -19.67
CA PHE A 129 -6.12 -25.09 -18.68
C PHE A 129 -4.76 -25.02 -19.37
N TRP A 130 -3.78 -24.42 -18.67
CA TRP A 130 -2.42 -24.32 -19.17
C TRP A 130 -1.40 -24.45 -18.03
N SER A 131 -0.18 -24.86 -18.37
CA SER A 131 0.95 -24.92 -17.42
C SER A 131 2.24 -24.68 -18.17
N LYS A 132 2.96 -23.62 -17.79
CA LYS A 132 4.17 -23.14 -18.50
C LYS A 132 3.94 -22.77 -19.97
N SER A 133 2.69 -22.54 -20.37
CA SER A 133 2.28 -22.25 -21.74
C SER A 133 1.24 -21.12 -21.80
N SER A 134 1.35 -20.14 -20.90
CA SER A 134 0.40 -19.02 -20.76
C SER A 134 0.20 -18.30 -22.09
N GLU A 135 1.29 -17.83 -22.70
CA GLU A 135 1.24 -17.04 -23.94
C GLU A 135 0.52 -17.80 -25.06
N LEU A 136 0.87 -19.07 -25.28
CA LEU A 136 0.22 -19.90 -26.28
C LEU A 136 -1.27 -20.13 -25.99
N ALA A 137 -1.63 -20.36 -24.72
CA ALA A 137 -3.03 -20.58 -24.34
C ALA A 137 -3.87 -19.32 -24.57
N HIS A 138 -3.37 -18.14 -24.19
CA HIS A 138 -4.04 -16.86 -24.39
C HIS A 138 -4.11 -16.47 -25.88
N ASP A 139 -3.06 -16.71 -26.65
CA ASP A 139 -3.10 -16.52 -28.12
C ASP A 139 -4.17 -17.41 -28.76
N TYR A 140 -4.28 -18.66 -28.29
CA TYR A 140 -5.28 -19.60 -28.77
C TYR A 140 -6.71 -19.16 -28.41
N THR A 141 -6.99 -18.73 -27.17
CA THR A 141 -8.34 -18.22 -26.81
C THR A 141 -8.69 -16.92 -27.53
N ARG A 142 -7.71 -16.08 -27.87
CA ARG A 142 -7.97 -14.88 -28.68
C ARG A 142 -8.44 -15.20 -30.10
N VAL A 143 -7.91 -16.27 -30.70
CA VAL A 143 -8.33 -16.76 -32.03
C VAL A 143 -9.63 -17.55 -31.92
N GLN A 144 -9.70 -18.44 -30.94
CA GLN A 144 -10.83 -19.30 -30.63
C GLN A 144 -11.66 -18.67 -29.50
N GLY A 145 -12.34 -17.58 -29.84
CA GLY A 145 -13.00 -16.66 -28.88
C GLY A 145 -14.16 -17.24 -28.06
N ASP A 146 -14.44 -18.54 -28.15
CA ASP A 146 -15.42 -19.24 -27.33
C ASP A 146 -14.79 -20.02 -26.16
N LEU A 147 -13.46 -20.10 -26.09
CA LEU A 147 -12.71 -20.73 -24.99
C LEU A 147 -12.30 -19.71 -23.92
N PHE A 148 -12.09 -20.20 -22.70
CA PHE A 148 -11.73 -19.41 -21.53
C PHE A 148 -10.55 -20.04 -20.80
N THR A 149 -9.45 -19.31 -20.63
CA THR A 149 -8.51 -19.58 -19.55
C THR A 149 -9.02 -18.97 -18.23
N LEU A 150 -8.29 -19.21 -17.13
CA LEU A 150 -8.60 -18.59 -15.84
C LEU A 150 -8.58 -17.06 -15.95
N GLU A 151 -7.61 -16.53 -16.68
CA GLU A 151 -7.39 -15.10 -16.92
C GLU A 151 -8.45 -14.47 -17.84
N ASP A 152 -9.24 -15.29 -18.56
CA ASP A 152 -10.40 -14.84 -19.33
C ASP A 152 -11.66 -14.66 -18.46
N THR A 153 -11.63 -14.99 -17.16
CA THR A 153 -12.70 -14.71 -16.19
C THR A 153 -12.53 -13.32 -15.57
N LEU A 154 -13.60 -12.73 -15.01
CA LEU A 154 -13.53 -11.39 -14.39
C LEU A 154 -12.39 -11.26 -13.38
N LEU A 155 -12.30 -12.19 -12.43
CA LEU A 155 -11.30 -12.08 -11.36
C LEU A 155 -9.89 -12.38 -11.87
N GLY A 156 -9.74 -13.34 -12.79
CA GLY A 156 -8.47 -13.61 -13.46
C GLY A 156 -7.99 -12.40 -14.26
N TYR A 157 -8.85 -11.84 -15.11
CA TYR A 157 -8.58 -10.66 -15.93
C TYR A 157 -8.15 -9.46 -15.09
N MET A 158 -8.81 -9.23 -13.95
CA MET A 158 -8.45 -8.17 -13.02
C MET A 158 -7.03 -8.35 -12.46
N ALA A 159 -6.68 -9.57 -12.04
CA ALA A 159 -5.43 -9.86 -11.33
C ALA A 159 -4.23 -10.23 -12.24
N ASP A 160 -4.47 -10.52 -13.52
CA ASP A 160 -3.46 -11.11 -14.40
C ASP A 160 -2.18 -10.26 -14.53
N GLY A 161 -1.03 -10.90 -14.32
CA GLY A 161 0.28 -10.25 -14.32
C GLY A 161 0.56 -9.28 -13.16
N LEU A 162 -0.36 -9.09 -12.20
CA LEU A 162 -0.16 -8.18 -11.06
C LEU A 162 0.53 -8.86 -9.87
N LYS A 163 1.16 -8.05 -9.02
CA LYS A 163 1.74 -8.45 -7.73
C LYS A 163 1.20 -7.54 -6.63
N TRP A 164 0.96 -8.10 -5.45
CA TRP A 164 0.47 -7.35 -4.29
C TRP A 164 0.81 -8.06 -2.98
N CYS A 165 0.99 -7.25 -1.94
CA CYS A 165 1.02 -7.68 -0.56
C CYS A 165 0.75 -6.49 0.37
N GLY A 166 0.30 -6.80 1.59
CA GLY A 166 0.12 -5.82 2.65
C GLY A 166 1.31 -5.80 3.60
N ASP A 167 1.13 -5.09 4.70
CA ASP A 167 2.03 -5.11 5.85
C ASP A 167 1.17 -5.10 7.13
N PRO A 168 1.48 -5.92 8.15
CA PRO A 168 0.66 -6.00 9.37
C PRO A 168 0.65 -4.71 10.20
N HIS A 169 1.58 -3.79 9.95
CA HIS A 169 1.73 -2.52 10.64
C HIS A 169 1.33 -1.32 9.77
N SER A 170 0.75 -1.55 8.58
CA SER A 170 0.36 -0.51 7.64
C SER A 170 -1.05 -0.72 7.07
N SER A 171 -1.76 0.38 6.80
CA SER A 171 -2.96 0.38 5.95
C SER A 171 -2.63 0.39 4.45
N GLU A 172 -1.37 0.63 4.11
CA GLU A 172 -0.90 0.75 2.73
C GLU A 172 -0.35 -0.58 2.20
N MET A 173 -0.32 -0.72 0.87
CA MET A 173 0.35 -1.82 0.20
C MET A 173 1.87 -1.69 0.31
N ASN A 174 2.59 -2.82 0.35
CA ASN A 174 4.04 -2.78 0.30
C ASN A 174 4.53 -2.78 -1.15
N TYR A 175 4.98 -1.61 -1.62
CA TYR A 175 5.53 -1.40 -2.97
C TYR A 175 7.03 -1.70 -3.07
N GLN A 176 7.73 -1.87 -1.94
CA GLN A 176 9.17 -2.12 -1.93
C GLN A 176 9.49 -3.60 -2.19
N SER A 177 8.82 -4.49 -1.46
CA SER A 177 9.03 -5.94 -1.57
C SER A 177 7.80 -6.71 -1.12
N CYS A 178 7.61 -7.93 -1.64
CA CYS A 178 6.57 -8.86 -1.21
C CYS A 178 7.14 -10.26 -0.99
N PRO A 179 6.53 -11.12 -0.16
CA PRO A 179 7.05 -12.46 0.07
C PRO A 179 7.21 -13.26 -1.23
N ASP A 180 8.40 -13.82 -1.44
CA ASP A 180 8.63 -14.82 -2.47
C ASP A 180 8.13 -16.20 -2.02
N TRP A 181 7.47 -16.92 -2.91
CA TRP A 181 6.83 -18.18 -2.57
C TRP A 181 7.80 -19.31 -2.21
N ARG A 182 9.06 -19.24 -2.68
CA ARG A 182 10.10 -20.24 -2.36
C ARG A 182 10.97 -19.80 -1.20
N GLN A 183 11.34 -18.52 -1.17
CA GLN A 183 12.37 -18.00 -0.27
C GLN A 183 11.79 -17.48 1.04
N ASP A 184 10.53 -17.04 1.05
CA ASP A 184 9.89 -16.47 2.24
C ASP A 184 8.77 -17.36 2.77
N CYS A 185 7.68 -17.56 2.02
CA CYS A 185 6.52 -18.34 2.46
C CYS A 185 5.56 -18.72 1.33
N THR A 186 4.99 -19.92 1.39
CA THR A 186 4.04 -20.43 0.37
C THR A 186 2.63 -19.89 0.53
N ASN A 187 2.21 -19.56 1.76
CA ASN A 187 0.92 -19.01 2.14
C ASN A 187 0.90 -17.48 2.08
N ASN A 188 1.54 -16.90 1.06
CA ASN A 188 1.49 -15.47 0.81
C ASN A 188 0.21 -15.06 0.08
N SER A 189 -0.17 -13.78 0.18
CA SER A 189 -1.43 -13.27 -0.38
C SER A 189 -1.59 -13.53 -1.88
N PHE A 190 -0.51 -13.41 -2.66
CA PHE A 190 -0.52 -13.68 -4.09
C PHE A 190 -0.74 -15.16 -4.40
N SER A 191 0.01 -16.05 -3.75
CA SER A 191 -0.09 -17.51 -3.95
C SER A 191 -1.44 -18.06 -3.52
N VAL A 192 -1.95 -17.62 -2.36
CA VAL A 192 -3.25 -18.05 -1.84
C VAL A 192 -4.40 -17.62 -2.75
N PHE A 193 -4.35 -16.40 -3.29
CA PHE A 193 -5.32 -15.92 -4.26
C PHE A 193 -5.39 -16.83 -5.49
N TRP A 194 -4.26 -17.08 -6.15
CA TRP A 194 -4.26 -17.90 -7.37
C TRP A 194 -4.65 -19.35 -7.09
N ASN A 195 -4.30 -19.89 -5.92
CA ASN A 195 -4.77 -21.22 -5.50
C ASN A 195 -6.30 -21.25 -5.34
N ALA A 196 -6.89 -20.27 -4.66
CA ALA A 196 -8.34 -20.21 -4.44
C ALA A 196 -9.11 -20.02 -5.75
N VAL A 197 -8.62 -19.14 -6.62
CA VAL A 197 -9.23 -18.84 -7.92
C VAL A 197 -9.10 -20.03 -8.88
N SER A 198 -7.93 -20.69 -8.93
CA SER A 198 -7.73 -21.90 -9.75
C SER A 198 -8.57 -23.08 -9.28
N LYS A 199 -8.76 -23.25 -7.96
CA LYS A 199 -9.58 -24.33 -7.40
C LYS A 199 -11.07 -24.17 -7.73
N ARG A 200 -11.53 -22.94 -7.94
CA ARG A 200 -12.93 -22.61 -8.24
C ARG A 200 -13.25 -22.71 -9.73
N PHE A 201 -12.26 -22.54 -10.59
CA PHE A 201 -12.37 -22.56 -12.05
C PHE A 201 -12.39 -23.99 -12.60
#